data_AF-A0A844IEK7-F1
#
_entry.id   AF-A0A844IEK7-F1
#
_cell.length_a   1.000
_cell.length_b   1.000
_cell.length_c   1.000
_cell.angle_alpha   90.00
_cell.angle_beta   90.00
_cell.angle_gamma   90.00
#
_symmetry.space_group_name_H-M   'P 1'
#
loop_
_entity.id
_entity.type
_entity.pdbx_description
1 polymer ?
#
loop_
_entity_poly.entity_id
_entity_poly.type
_entity_poly.pdbx_seq_one_letter_code
_entity_poly.pdbx_strand_id
1 'polypeptide(L)'
;MIVKKFEISDSVAEFLRSDYFNKIPRVDNKEVEFAKYLGIDIQNYPKEVAYIVIQNYIDLVFDNFDDRFPTEKQINFLSQFGIDVSYENRFVVDAVIESTMTILNLNTIETENLKLKHGSKVFHINNPEKILIISSITNKGMVYFKGGNGQKAYARNLKAIHK
;
A
#
# COMPACT_ATOMS: atom_id res chain seq x y z
N MET A 1 -12.36 2.05 34.07
CA MET A 1 -11.66 2.83 33.03
C MET A 1 -12.08 2.26 31.69
N ILE A 2 -12.88 2.98 30.90
CA ILE A 2 -13.28 2.53 29.56
C ILE A 2 -12.09 2.85 28.66
N VAL A 3 -11.30 1.84 28.31
CA VAL A 3 -10.27 2.00 27.29
C VAL A 3 -11.01 2.27 25.98
N LYS A 4 -10.81 3.44 25.40
CA LYS A 4 -11.36 3.79 24.09
C LYS A 4 -10.82 2.75 23.12
N LYS A 5 -11.68 1.96 22.49
CA LYS A 5 -11.24 0.94 21.54
C LYS A 5 -10.85 1.64 20.25
N PHE A 6 -9.63 1.41 19.78
CA PHE A 6 -9.25 1.80 18.41
C PHE A 6 -9.98 0.87 17.46
N GLU A 7 -10.91 1.41 16.67
CA GLU A 7 -11.68 0.64 15.69
C GLU A 7 -11.56 1.32 14.34
N ILE A 8 -11.29 0.51 13.32
CA ILE A 8 -11.44 0.90 11.92
C ILE A 8 -12.91 0.69 11.56
N SER A 9 -13.47 1.57 10.73
CA SER A 9 -14.83 1.39 10.22
C SER A 9 -15.01 0.09 9.43
N ASP A 10 -16.23 -0.44 9.44
CA ASP A 10 -16.55 -1.69 8.74
C ASP A 10 -16.25 -1.61 7.23
N SER A 11 -16.52 -0.47 6.59
CA SER A 11 -16.26 -0.27 5.16
C SER A 11 -14.77 -0.40 4.83
N VAL A 12 -13.90 0.19 5.65
CA VAL A 12 -12.45 0.11 5.48
C VAL A 12 -11.96 -1.31 5.79
N ALA A 13 -12.50 -1.93 6.85
CA ALA A 13 -12.17 -3.30 7.21
C ALA A 13 -12.54 -4.30 6.10
N GLU A 14 -13.71 -4.15 5.48
CA GLU A 14 -14.13 -4.95 4.32
C GLU A 14 -13.21 -4.76 3.12
N PHE A 15 -12.86 -3.52 2.80
CA PHE A 15 -11.92 -3.24 1.72
C PHE A 15 -10.55 -3.88 1.97
N LEU A 16 -10.03 -3.78 3.20
CA LEU A 16 -8.77 -4.42 3.59
C LEU A 16 -8.83 -5.94 3.44
N ARG A 17 -9.97 -6.58 3.74
CA ARG A 17 -10.15 -8.03 3.58
C ARG A 17 -10.41 -8.47 2.14
N SER A 18 -10.78 -7.53 1.25
CA SER A 18 -11.12 -7.84 -0.13
C SER A 18 -9.94 -8.43 -0.92
N ASP A 19 -10.26 -9.10 -2.03
CA ASP A 19 -9.28 -9.70 -2.93
C ASP A 19 -8.39 -8.67 -3.65
N TYR A 20 -8.74 -7.38 -3.56
CA TYR A 20 -7.94 -6.28 -4.13
C TYR A 20 -6.47 -6.36 -3.69
N PHE A 21 -6.21 -6.79 -2.45
CA PHE A 21 -4.87 -6.86 -1.86
C PHE A 21 -4.20 -8.25 -1.94
N ASN A 22 -4.70 -9.19 -2.77
CA ASN A 22 -4.16 -10.56 -2.80
C ASN A 22 -2.71 -10.69 -3.30
N LYS A 23 -2.15 -9.63 -3.90
CA LYS A 23 -0.78 -9.61 -4.42
C LYS A 23 0.26 -9.11 -3.42
N ILE A 24 -0.17 -8.64 -2.24
CA ILE A 24 0.74 -8.19 -1.18
C ILE A 24 0.65 -9.11 0.03
N PRO A 25 1.70 -9.17 0.87
CA PRO A 25 1.69 -10.00 2.07
C PRO A 25 0.52 -9.66 2.99
N ARG A 26 -0.22 -10.69 3.37
CA ARG A 26 -1.25 -10.64 4.42
C ARG A 26 -0.63 -10.95 5.76
N VAL A 27 -1.34 -10.60 6.83
CA VAL A 27 -1.01 -11.06 8.18
C VAL A 27 -1.00 -12.58 8.26
N ASP A 28 -0.08 -13.13 9.04
CA ASP A 28 -0.04 -14.57 9.35
C ASP A 28 -0.79 -14.92 10.64
N ASN A 29 -0.90 -16.21 10.95
CA ASN A 29 -1.63 -16.69 12.13
C ASN A 29 -1.03 -16.17 13.44
N LYS A 30 0.30 -15.99 13.53
CA LYS A 30 0.95 -15.50 14.76
C LYS A 30 0.61 -14.03 14.97
N GLU A 31 0.56 -13.25 13.90
CA GLU A 31 0.18 -11.83 13.94
C GLU A 31 -1.29 -11.66 14.33
N VAL A 32 -2.19 -12.49 13.78
CA VAL A 32 -3.60 -12.52 14.17
C VAL A 32 -3.78 -12.91 15.64
N GLU A 33 -3.07 -13.94 16.11
CA GLU A 33 -3.10 -14.34 17.53
C GLU A 33 -2.62 -13.22 18.45
N PHE A 34 -1.55 -12.53 18.07
CA PHE A 34 -1.06 -11.37 18.80
C PHE A 34 -2.13 -10.25 18.90
N ALA A 35 -2.75 -9.88 17.78
CA ALA A 35 -3.80 -8.85 17.77
C ALA A 35 -5.04 -9.23 18.59
N LYS A 36 -5.38 -10.53 18.65
CA LYS A 36 -6.48 -11.02 19.52
C LYS A 36 -6.21 -10.76 21.00
N TYR A 37 -4.96 -10.85 21.46
CA TYR A 37 -4.62 -10.47 22.85
C TYR A 37 -4.86 -8.98 23.13
N LEU A 38 -4.81 -8.14 22.10
CA LEU A 38 -5.13 -6.71 22.17
C LEU A 38 -6.63 -6.42 21.92
N GLY A 39 -7.45 -7.45 21.64
CA GLY A 39 -8.87 -7.28 21.31
C GLY A 39 -9.13 -6.65 19.94
N ILE A 40 -8.16 -6.75 19.01
CA ILE A 40 -8.23 -6.20 17.65
C ILE A 40 -8.42 -7.34 16.65
N ASP A 41 -9.34 -7.17 15.71
CA ASP A 41 -9.42 -8.05 14.53
C ASP A 41 -8.68 -7.44 13.34
N ILE A 42 -7.67 -8.15 12.88
CA ILE A 42 -6.87 -7.82 11.68
C ILE A 42 -6.87 -8.96 10.67
N GLN A 43 -7.78 -9.93 10.82
CA GLN A 43 -7.82 -11.11 9.95
C GLN A 43 -7.86 -10.71 8.48
N ASN A 44 -6.96 -11.29 7.69
CA ASN A 44 -6.80 -11.04 6.26
C ASN A 44 -6.42 -9.59 5.90
N TYR A 45 -5.97 -8.75 6.83
CA TYR A 45 -5.46 -7.43 6.45
C TYR A 45 -4.12 -7.53 5.71
N PRO A 46 -3.80 -6.55 4.84
CA PRO A 46 -2.43 -6.31 4.41
C PRO A 46 -1.54 -6.10 5.62
N LYS A 47 -0.36 -6.74 5.62
CA LYS A 47 0.56 -6.74 6.76
C LYS A 47 0.98 -5.33 7.19
N GLU A 48 1.17 -4.42 6.23
CA GLU A 48 1.55 -3.02 6.50
C GLU A 48 0.44 -2.25 7.23
N VAL A 49 -0.83 -2.49 6.87
CA VAL A 49 -1.97 -1.83 7.53
C VAL A 49 -2.16 -2.40 8.92
N ALA A 50 -2.11 -3.73 9.07
CA ALA A 50 -2.24 -4.38 10.36
C ALA A 50 -1.19 -3.92 11.38
N TYR A 51 0.06 -3.73 10.93
CA TYR A 51 1.12 -3.18 11.76
C TYR A 51 0.75 -1.80 12.31
N ILE A 52 0.25 -0.89 11.46
CA ILE A 52 -0.14 0.46 11.89
C ILE A 52 -1.36 0.43 12.82
N VAL A 53 -2.32 -0.47 12.60
CA VAL A 53 -3.47 -0.65 13.49
C VAL A 53 -3.04 -1.08 14.89
N ILE A 54 -2.13 -2.06 14.97
CA ILE A 54 -1.55 -2.51 16.23
C ILE A 54 -0.78 -1.37 16.90
N GLN A 55 0.08 -0.67 16.14
CA GLN A 55 0.90 0.43 16.65
C GLN A 55 0.01 1.55 17.21
N ASN A 56 -1.02 1.97 16.47
CA ASN A 56 -1.97 2.98 16.90
C ASN A 56 -2.72 2.56 18.17
N TYR A 57 -3.08 1.28 18.31
CA TYR A 57 -3.69 0.79 19.54
C TYR A 57 -2.70 0.87 20.72
N ILE A 58 -1.45 0.47 20.53
CA ILE A 58 -0.40 0.58 21.54
C ILE A 58 -0.21 2.06 21.94
N ASP A 59 -0.11 2.97 20.98
CA ASP A 59 0.06 4.41 21.21
C ASP A 59 -1.15 5.02 21.93
N LEU A 60 -2.36 4.53 21.64
CA LEU A 60 -3.60 4.91 22.35
C LEU A 60 -3.59 4.48 23.82
N VAL A 61 -2.94 3.37 24.15
CA VAL A 61 -2.88 2.84 25.52
C VAL A 61 -1.73 3.42 26.33
N PHE A 62 -0.55 3.62 25.71
CA PHE A 62 0.68 3.92 26.45
C PHE A 62 1.08 5.39 26.47
N ASP A 63 1.13 6.09 25.32
CA ASP A 63 1.14 7.56 25.14
C ASP A 63 1.47 7.91 23.66
N ASN A 64 1.19 9.14 23.23
CA ASN A 64 1.45 9.70 21.86
C ASN A 64 0.51 9.26 20.73
N PHE A 65 -0.72 8.87 21.05
CA PHE A 65 -1.73 8.69 20.01
C PHE A 65 -1.99 10.00 19.26
N ASP A 66 -1.64 10.00 17.99
CA ASP A 66 -1.91 11.11 17.09
C ASP A 66 -3.29 10.89 16.46
N ASP A 67 -4.26 11.69 16.91
CA ASP A 67 -5.66 11.59 16.54
C ASP A 67 -6.02 12.36 15.26
N ARG A 68 -5.03 12.77 14.46
CA ARG A 68 -5.29 13.49 13.22
C ARG A 68 -6.12 12.63 12.26
N PHE A 69 -7.11 13.30 11.69
CA PHE A 69 -7.89 12.79 10.57
C PHE A 69 -7.11 12.90 9.25
N PRO A 70 -7.54 12.19 8.20
CA PRO A 70 -6.88 12.22 6.91
C PRO A 70 -7.15 13.57 6.22
N THR A 71 -6.21 13.96 5.39
CA THR A 71 -6.35 15.14 4.53
C THR A 71 -7.38 14.90 3.43
N GLU A 72 -7.96 15.97 2.90
CA GLU A 72 -8.88 15.90 1.75
C GLU A 72 -8.28 15.16 0.55
N LYS A 73 -6.97 15.30 0.31
CA LYS A 73 -6.28 14.58 -0.77
C LYS A 73 -6.29 13.07 -0.57
N GLN A 74 -6.12 12.61 0.67
CA GLN A 74 -6.15 11.19 1.00
C GLN A 74 -7.58 10.63 0.87
N ILE A 75 -8.57 11.37 1.37
CA ILE A 75 -9.99 11.02 1.24
C ILE A 75 -10.39 10.92 -0.24
N ASN A 76 -10.07 11.95 -1.03
CA ASN A 76 -10.37 12.00 -2.47
C ASN A 76 -9.64 10.93 -3.29
N PHE A 77 -8.50 10.43 -2.80
CA PHE A 77 -7.80 9.33 -3.45
C PHE A 77 -8.52 8.00 -3.18
N LEU A 78 -8.84 7.68 -1.93
CA LEU A 78 -9.48 6.41 -1.58
C LEU A 78 -10.96 6.34 -1.98
N SER A 79 -11.63 7.48 -2.12
CA SER A 79 -12.99 7.52 -2.66
C SER A 79 -13.08 6.99 -4.10
N GLN A 80 -11.99 7.07 -4.89
CA GLN A 80 -11.92 6.47 -6.24
C GLN A 80 -11.98 4.94 -6.21
N PHE A 81 -11.70 4.34 -5.06
CA PHE A 81 -11.81 2.91 -4.79
C PHE A 81 -13.11 2.56 -4.05
N GLY A 82 -14.02 3.52 -3.90
CA GLY A 82 -15.32 3.32 -3.27
C GLY A 82 -15.29 3.26 -1.75
N ILE A 83 -14.24 3.78 -1.10
CA ILE A 83 -14.09 3.72 0.36
C ILE A 83 -14.11 5.13 0.93
N ASP A 84 -14.93 5.31 1.96
CA ASP A 84 -14.87 6.50 2.80
C ASP A 84 -13.93 6.25 3.99
N VAL A 85 -12.94 7.13 4.14
CA VAL A 85 -11.96 7.08 5.23
C VAL A 85 -12.01 8.35 6.10
N SER A 86 -13.02 9.20 5.93
CA SER A 86 -13.11 10.51 6.57
C SER A 86 -13.02 10.48 8.10
N TYR A 87 -13.42 9.37 8.72
CA TYR A 87 -13.40 9.17 10.17
C TYR A 87 -12.21 8.33 10.66
N GLU A 88 -11.33 7.89 9.76
CA GLU A 88 -10.20 7.04 10.11
C GLU A 88 -9.02 7.83 10.66
N ASN A 89 -8.14 7.13 11.36
CA ASN A 89 -6.85 7.71 11.73
C ASN A 89 -5.97 7.92 10.49
N ARG A 90 -5.30 9.08 10.42
CA ARG A 90 -4.43 9.44 9.29
C ARG A 90 -3.36 8.40 8.98
N PHE A 91 -2.73 7.78 9.97
CA PHE A 91 -1.67 6.78 9.74
C PHE A 91 -2.23 5.48 9.16
N VAL A 92 -3.42 5.06 9.59
CA VAL A 92 -4.11 3.92 8.96
C VAL A 92 -4.36 4.25 7.49
N VAL A 93 -4.86 5.46 7.19
CA VAL A 93 -5.10 5.88 5.82
C VAL A 93 -3.82 5.95 4.99
N ASP A 94 -2.71 6.43 5.54
CA ASP A 94 -1.41 6.40 4.87
C ASP A 94 -0.98 4.97 4.52
N ALA A 95 -1.16 4.01 5.42
CA ALA A 95 -0.86 2.60 5.17
C ALA A 95 -1.78 1.97 4.12
N VAL A 96 -3.08 2.30 4.15
CA VAL A 96 -4.06 1.86 3.13
C VAL A 96 -3.65 2.39 1.76
N ILE A 97 -3.23 3.66 1.68
CA ILE A 97 -2.75 4.27 0.44
C ILE A 97 -1.47 3.58 -0.03
N GLU A 98 -0.49 3.34 0.84
CA GLU A 98 0.75 2.65 0.45
C GLU A 98 0.45 1.24 -0.12
N SER A 99 -0.40 0.48 0.55
CA SER A 99 -0.84 -0.84 0.08
C SER A 99 -1.57 -0.75 -1.27
N THR A 100 -2.45 0.24 -1.43
CA THR A 100 -3.20 0.49 -2.67
C THR A 100 -2.27 0.85 -3.82
N MET A 101 -1.32 1.75 -3.59
CA MET A 101 -0.31 2.15 -4.56
C MET A 101 0.61 0.98 -4.94
N THR A 102 0.91 0.09 -3.99
CA THR A 102 1.67 -1.13 -4.27
C THR A 102 0.91 -2.06 -5.20
N ILE A 103 -0.38 -2.29 -4.94
CA ILE A 103 -1.24 -3.07 -5.84
C ILE A 103 -1.29 -2.45 -7.25
N LEU A 104 -1.44 -1.14 -7.36
CA LEU A 104 -1.38 -0.46 -8.66
C LEU A 104 -0.05 -0.72 -9.39
N ASN A 105 1.09 -0.65 -8.69
CA ASN A 105 2.39 -0.94 -9.30
C ASN A 105 2.49 -2.38 -9.79
N LEU A 106 2.05 -3.34 -8.97
CA LEU A 106 2.06 -4.76 -9.30
C LEU A 106 1.13 -5.07 -10.48
N ASN A 107 -0.05 -4.44 -10.49
CA ASN A 107 -0.97 -4.54 -11.62
C ASN A 107 -0.35 -3.95 -12.89
N THR A 108 0.34 -2.80 -12.85
CA THR A 108 1.01 -2.25 -14.04
C THR A 108 2.06 -3.21 -14.62
N ILE A 109 2.76 -3.97 -13.78
CA ILE A 109 3.74 -4.97 -14.24
C ILE A 109 3.04 -6.09 -15.05
N GLU A 110 1.78 -6.38 -14.75
CA GLU A 110 1.01 -7.48 -15.34
C GLU A 110 0.06 -7.06 -16.48
N THR A 111 -0.62 -5.92 -16.37
CA THR A 111 -1.78 -5.57 -17.23
C THR A 111 -1.42 -4.70 -18.43
N GLU A 112 -0.64 -3.64 -18.22
CA GLU A 112 -0.42 -2.67 -19.29
C GLU A 112 0.72 -3.10 -20.19
N ASN A 113 0.36 -3.83 -21.24
CA ASN A 113 1.06 -3.90 -22.51
C ASN A 113 2.50 -4.46 -22.49
N LEU A 114 3.32 -4.36 -21.45
CA LEU A 114 4.67 -4.92 -21.45
C LEU A 114 4.89 -5.66 -20.15
N LYS A 115 5.14 -6.97 -20.28
CA LYS A 115 5.76 -7.81 -19.26
C LYS A 115 7.06 -7.12 -18.82
N LEU A 116 6.96 -6.19 -17.87
CA LEU A 116 8.10 -5.49 -17.32
C LEU A 116 8.93 -6.57 -16.65
N LYS A 117 10.05 -6.88 -17.26
CA LYS A 117 10.96 -7.92 -16.82
C LYS A 117 12.37 -7.42 -17.02
N HIS A 118 13.32 -8.14 -16.43
CA HIS A 118 14.72 -7.89 -16.68
C HIS A 118 15.02 -7.73 -18.17
N GLY A 119 15.71 -6.65 -18.55
CA GLY A 119 16.08 -6.36 -19.93
C GLY A 119 15.05 -5.61 -20.77
N SER A 120 13.81 -5.43 -20.30
CA SER A 120 12.81 -4.63 -21.02
C SER A 120 13.25 -3.17 -21.17
N LYS A 121 13.00 -2.58 -22.34
CA LYS A 121 13.23 -1.15 -22.61
C LYS A 121 11.99 -0.34 -22.24
N VAL A 122 12.19 0.72 -21.47
CA VAL A 122 11.13 1.56 -20.94
C VAL A 122 11.48 3.03 -21.05
N PHE A 123 10.48 3.89 -20.92
CA PHE A 123 10.68 5.31 -20.66
C PHE A 123 9.80 5.73 -19.47
N HIS A 124 10.19 6.82 -18.82
CA HIS A 124 9.38 7.43 -17.78
C HIS A 124 8.29 8.28 -18.41
N ILE A 125 7.05 8.23 -17.92
CA ILE A 125 5.92 8.97 -18.52
C ILE A 125 6.21 10.48 -18.61
N ASN A 126 6.87 11.04 -17.60
CA ASN A 126 7.27 12.46 -17.59
C ASN A 126 8.59 12.77 -18.34
N ASN A 127 9.27 11.77 -18.88
CA ASN A 127 10.49 11.94 -19.67
C ASN A 127 10.58 10.85 -20.76
N PRO A 128 9.74 10.94 -21.81
CA PRO A 128 9.60 9.88 -22.80
C PRO A 128 10.82 9.73 -23.72
N GLU A 129 11.66 10.75 -23.86
CA GLU A 129 12.85 10.71 -24.71
C GLU A 129 13.97 9.84 -24.11
N LYS A 130 13.99 9.68 -22.79
CA LYS A 130 15.00 8.89 -22.09
C LYS A 130 14.62 7.42 -22.03
N ILE A 131 15.25 6.61 -22.88
CA ILE A 131 15.12 5.15 -22.85
C ILE A 131 15.99 4.56 -21.74
N LEU A 132 15.38 3.73 -20.90
CA LEU A 132 15.98 3.01 -19.79
C LEU A 132 15.83 1.50 -19.99
N ILE A 133 16.75 0.72 -19.42
CA ILE A 133 16.69 -0.76 -19.45
C ILE A 133 16.50 -1.26 -18.04
N ILE A 134 15.50 -2.12 -17.83
CA ILE A 134 15.21 -2.71 -16.52
C ILE A 134 16.34 -3.65 -16.09
N SER A 135 16.85 -3.45 -14.88
CA SER A 135 17.79 -4.32 -14.18
C SER A 135 17.07 -5.28 -13.24
N SER A 136 16.20 -4.78 -12.38
CA SER A 136 15.45 -5.58 -11.42
C SER A 136 14.16 -4.90 -11.02
N ILE A 137 13.24 -5.66 -10.43
CA ILE A 137 11.95 -5.19 -9.94
C ILE A 137 11.76 -5.75 -8.53
N THR A 138 11.37 -4.90 -7.57
CA THR A 138 11.09 -5.33 -6.19
C THR A 138 9.66 -5.86 -6.06
N ASN A 139 9.38 -6.54 -4.95
CA ASN A 139 8.04 -6.98 -4.56
C ASN A 139 7.04 -5.83 -4.31
N LYS A 140 7.49 -4.57 -4.21
CA LYS A 140 6.63 -3.37 -4.16
C LYS A 140 6.39 -2.74 -5.55
N GLY A 141 6.91 -3.35 -6.61
CA GLY A 141 6.85 -2.83 -7.97
C GLY A 141 7.76 -1.62 -8.23
N MET A 142 8.84 -1.48 -7.45
CA MET A 142 9.91 -0.51 -7.75
C MET A 142 10.85 -1.12 -8.80
N VAL A 143 11.12 -0.38 -9.87
CA VAL A 143 11.93 -0.80 -11.01
C VAL A 143 13.27 -0.10 -10.97
N TYR A 144 14.37 -0.85 -11.02
CA TYR A 144 15.74 -0.35 -11.08
C TYR A 144 16.30 -0.45 -12.50
N PHE A 145 17.15 0.50 -12.90
CA PHE A 145 17.66 0.57 -14.27
C PHE A 145 19.16 0.21 -14.39
N LYS A 146 19.52 -0.48 -15.47
CA LYS A 146 20.92 -0.79 -15.81
C LYS A 146 21.70 0.48 -16.10
N GLY A 147 22.91 0.59 -15.55
CA GLY A 147 23.78 1.77 -15.72
C GLY A 147 23.21 3.06 -15.09
N GLY A 148 22.15 2.96 -14.29
CA GLY A 148 21.45 4.12 -13.74
C GLY A 148 22.02 4.66 -12.43
N ASN A 149 23.12 4.11 -11.88
CA ASN A 149 23.70 4.52 -10.58
C ASN A 149 22.66 4.62 -9.45
N GLY A 150 21.75 3.64 -9.36
CA GLY A 150 20.67 3.63 -8.36
C GLY A 150 19.38 4.32 -8.79
N GLN A 151 19.31 4.86 -10.02
CA GLN A 151 18.05 5.35 -10.60
C GLN A 151 16.98 4.26 -10.58
N LYS A 152 15.80 4.64 -10.11
CA LYS A 152 14.64 3.79 -9.95
C LYS A 152 13.34 4.57 -10.13
N ALA A 153 12.27 3.88 -10.49
CA ALA A 153 10.93 4.44 -10.57
C ALA A 153 9.89 3.38 -10.26
N TYR A 154 8.70 3.79 -9.80
CA TYR A 154 7.57 2.88 -9.67
C TYR A 154 7.08 2.44 -11.05
N ALA A 155 6.69 1.17 -11.18
CA ALA A 155 6.25 0.58 -12.44
C ALA A 155 5.12 1.39 -13.12
N ARG A 156 4.15 1.89 -12.35
CA ARG A 156 3.06 2.75 -12.84
C ARG A 156 3.49 4.03 -13.56
N ASN A 157 4.72 4.49 -13.33
CA ASN A 157 5.27 5.70 -13.95
C ASN A 157 6.08 5.38 -15.23
N LEU A 158 6.08 4.13 -15.65
CA LEU A 158 6.83 3.64 -16.80
C LEU A 158 5.88 3.18 -17.89
N LYS A 159 6.25 3.47 -19.13
CA LYS A 159 5.68 2.83 -20.31
C LYS A 159 6.82 2.12 -20.99
N ALA A 160 6.56 0.92 -21.49
CA ALA A 160 7.60 0.18 -22.15
C ALA A 160 7.48 0.24 -23.67
N ILE A 161 8.61 -0.04 -24.31
CA ILE A 161 8.80 0.23 -25.73
C ILE A 161 8.57 -1.09 -26.45
N HIS A 162 7.43 -1.17 -27.12
CA HIS A 162 7.15 -2.24 -28.05
C HIS A 162 7.89 -1.98 -29.35
N LYS A 163 8.67 -2.97 -29.76
CA LYS A 163 9.08 -3.10 -31.16
C LYS A 163 8.08 -3.97 -31.88
#